data_AF-A0A9D5SBV2-F1
#
_entry.id   AF-A0A9D5SBV2-F1
#
_cell.length_a   1.000
_cell.length_b   1.000
_cell.length_c   1.000
_cell.angle_alpha   90.00
_cell.angle_beta   90.00
_cell.angle_gamma   90.00
#
_symmetry.space_group_name_H-M   'P 1'
#
loop_
_entity.id
_entity.type
_entity.pdbx_description
1 polymer ?
#
loop_
_entity_poly.entity_id
_entity_poly.type
_entity_poly.pdbx_seq_one_letter_code
_entity_poly.pdbx_strand_id
1 'polypeptide(L)' 'MGNLIIGIICLLYGLFTLYLRIFKESKGLGKLENMKMMLGDKLGTILHVFSYTILPICIGLYFIVRYYYPELEIFQE' A
#
# COMPACT_ATOMS: atom_id res chain seq x y z
N MET A 1 4.83 19.64 5.66
CA MET A 1 5.85 18.80 4.99
C MET A 1 5.85 17.35 5.46
N GLY A 2 5.78 17.04 6.77
CA GLY A 2 5.81 15.64 7.26
C GLY A 2 4.77 14.72 6.61
N ASN A 3 3.50 15.15 6.53
CA ASN A 3 2.42 14.39 5.90
C ASN A 3 2.68 14.11 4.40
N LEU A 4 3.23 15.09 3.67
CA LEU A 4 3.57 14.91 2.25
C LEU A 4 4.66 13.84 2.06
N ILE A 5 5.71 13.87 2.88
CA ILE A 5 6.81 12.90 2.82
C ILE A 5 6.29 11.50 3.13
N ILE A 6 5.47 11.35 4.17
CA ILE A 6 4.82 10.08 4.52
C ILE A 6 3.96 9.60 3.34
N GLY A 7 3.17 10.49 2.75
CA GLY A 7 2.32 10.17 1.60
C GLY A 7 3.13 9.65 0.40
N ILE A 8 4.22 10.33 0.05
CA ILE A 8 5.11 9.91 -1.04
C ILE A 8 5.75 8.55 -0.74
N ILE A 9 6.27 8.34 0.48
CA ILE A 9 6.90 7.07 0.85
C ILE A 9 5.88 5.92 0.78
N CYS A 10 4.68 6.10 1.33
CA CYS A 10 3.61 5.10 1.27
C CYS A 10 3.20 4.78 -0.16
N LEU A 11 3.04 5.81 -1.01
CA LEU A 11 2.67 5.64 -2.40
C LEU A 11 3.75 4.89 -3.18
N LEU A 12 5.02 5.31 -3.05
CA LEU A 12 6.15 4.64 -3.69
C LEU A 12 6.28 3.19 -3.22
N TYR A 13 6.08 2.92 -1.93
CA TYR A 13 6.09 1.58 -1.38
C TYR A 13 5.00 0.70 -2.01
N GLY A 14 3.75 1.19 -2.05
CA GLY A 14 2.65 0.45 -2.65
C GLY A 14 2.81 0.23 -4.16
N LEU A 15 3.35 1.22 -4.89
CA LEU A 15 3.69 1.09 -6.30
C LEU A 15 4.84 0.10 -6.53
N PHE A 16 5.84 0.08 -5.65
CA PHE A 16 6.94 -0.87 -5.70
C PHE A 16 6.45 -2.31 -5.51
N THR A 17 5.57 -2.56 -4.52
CA THR A 17 5.01 -3.90 -4.34
C THR A 17 4.11 -4.30 -5.51
N LEU A 18 3.37 -3.35 -6.10
CA LEU A 18 2.61 -3.58 -7.33
C LEU A 18 3.51 -3.97 -8.51
N TYR A 19 4.63 -3.25 -8.68
CA TYR A 19 5.63 -3.56 -9.71
C TYR A 19 6.16 -4.99 -9.56
N LEU A 20 6.54 -5.41 -8.35
CA LEU A 20 7.04 -6.76 -8.11
C LEU A 20 5.99 -7.83 -8.43
N ARG A 21 4.71 -7.57 -8.17
CA ARG A 21 3.62 -8.51 -8.49
C ARG A 21 3.44 -8.68 -10.00
N ILE A 22 3.36 -7.57 -10.73
CA ILE A 22 3.04 -7.57 -12.16
C ILE A 22 4.25 -8.02 -13.00
N PHE A 23 5.43 -7.50 -12.69
CA PHE A 23 6.61 -7.66 -13.57
C PHE A 23 7.65 -8.66 -13.06
N LYS A 24 7.56 -9.08 -11.79
CA LYS A 24 8.52 -10.01 -11.17
C LYS A 24 7.84 -11.24 -10.56
N GLU A 25 6.59 -11.52 -10.92
CA GLU A 25 5.85 -12.70 -10.41
C GLU A 25 5.84 -12.77 -8.87
N SER A 26 5.76 -11.62 -8.20
CA SER A 26 5.83 -11.50 -6.74
C SER A 26 7.18 -11.89 -6.10
N LYS A 27 8.23 -12.11 -6.89
CA LYS A 27 9.60 -12.33 -6.38
C LYS A 27 10.08 -11.08 -5.64
N GLY A 28 10.67 -11.27 -4.46
CA GLY A 28 11.11 -10.19 -3.58
C GLY A 28 10.09 -9.74 -2.53
N LEU A 29 8.84 -10.26 -2.57
CA LEU A 29 7.85 -10.03 -1.50
C LEU A 29 8.09 -11.00 -0.33
N GLY A 30 9.11 -10.71 0.49
CA GLY A 30 9.61 -11.64 1.51
C GLY A 30 8.58 -12.11 2.55
N LYS A 31 7.50 -11.37 2.79
CA LYS A 31 6.43 -11.76 3.74
C LYS A 31 5.27 -12.52 3.09
N LEU A 32 5.22 -12.61 1.76
CA LEU A 32 4.12 -13.25 1.05
C LEU A 32 4.04 -14.74 1.39
N GLU A 33 5.16 -15.47 1.29
CA GLU A 33 5.20 -16.90 1.58
C GLU A 33 4.87 -17.22 3.04
N ASN A 34 5.40 -16.45 3.99
CA ASN A 34 5.07 -16.62 5.41
C ASN A 34 3.58 -16.42 5.68
N MET A 35 2.94 -15.41 5.05
CA MET A 35 1.50 -15.20 5.16
C MET A 35 0.69 -16.34 4.54
N LYS A 36 1.13 -16.88 3.39
CA LYS A 36 0.50 -18.04 2.76
C LYS A 36 0.61 -19.30 3.62
N MET A 37 1.74 -19.52 4.27
CA MET A 37 1.93 -20.65 5.19
C MET A 37 0.99 -20.56 6.40
N MET A 38 0.79 -19.36 6.95
CA MET A 38 -0.03 -19.17 8.15
C MET A 38 -1.54 -19.18 7.86
N LEU A 39 -1.97 -18.64 6.72
CA LEU A 39 -3.38 -18.34 6.43
C LEU A 39 -3.94 -19.14 5.24
N GLY A 40 -3.10 -19.93 4.58
CA GLY A 40 -3.41 -20.57 3.30
C GLY A 40 -3.13 -19.67 2.10
N ASP A 41 -2.96 -20.28 0.93
CA ASP A 41 -2.48 -19.60 -0.28
C ASP A 41 -3.37 -18.43 -0.73
N LYS A 42 -4.70 -18.64 -0.74
CA LYS A 42 -5.67 -17.61 -1.15
C LYS A 42 -5.72 -16.44 -0.17
N LEU A 43 -5.97 -16.72 1.12
CA LEU A 43 -6.12 -15.67 2.13
C LEU A 43 -4.80 -14.92 2.39
N GLY A 44 -3.68 -15.64 2.45
CA GLY A 44 -2.36 -15.03 2.61
C GLY A 44 -2.02 -14.09 1.44
N THR A 45 -2.36 -14.48 0.21
CA THR A 45 -2.18 -13.61 -0.97
C THR A 45 -3.06 -12.37 -0.87
N ILE A 46 -4.35 -12.53 -0.57
CA ILE A 46 -5.32 -11.41 -0.48
C ILE A 46 -4.86 -10.40 0.57
N LEU A 47 -4.53 -10.87 1.78
CA LEU A 47 -4.09 -10.00 2.87
C LEU A 47 -2.77 -9.32 2.54
N HIS A 48 -1.82 -10.03 1.92
CA HIS A 48 -0.57 -9.40 1.51
C HIS A 48 -0.82 -8.33 0.42
N VAL A 49 -1.72 -8.55 -0.54
CA VAL A 49 -2.07 -7.54 -1.55
C VAL A 49 -2.71 -6.33 -0.89
N PHE A 50 -3.69 -6.56 -0.02
CA PHE A 50 -4.40 -5.50 0.64
C PHE A 50 -3.47 -4.64 1.51
N SER A 51 -2.71 -5.26 2.42
CA SER A 51 -1.88 -4.55 3.40
C SER A 51 -0.62 -3.91 2.80
N TYR A 52 -0.03 -4.51 1.75
CA TYR A 52 1.26 -4.05 1.23
C TYR A 52 1.16 -3.31 -0.12
N THR A 53 0.02 -3.38 -0.80
CA THR A 53 -0.17 -2.71 -2.10
C THR A 53 -1.33 -1.71 -2.03
N ILE A 54 -2.55 -2.17 -1.75
CA ILE A 54 -3.75 -1.31 -1.82
C ILE A 54 -3.70 -0.25 -0.71
N LEU A 55 -3.54 -0.68 0.54
CA LEU A 55 -3.55 0.22 1.69
C LEU A 55 -2.45 1.31 1.62
N PRO A 56 -1.17 1.00 1.29
CA PRO A 56 -0.14 2.03 1.15
C PRO A 56 -0.41 3.01 0.00
N ILE A 57 -0.96 2.55 -1.13
CA ILE A 57 -1.37 3.45 -2.22
C ILE A 57 -2.47 4.39 -1.75
N CYS A 58 -3.53 3.87 -1.13
CA CYS A 58 -4.65 4.67 -0.64
C CYS A 58 -4.22 5.68 0.42
N ILE A 59 -3.43 5.27 1.41
CA ILE A 59 -2.88 6.15 2.45
C ILE A 59 -1.95 7.20 1.82
N GLY A 60 -1.10 6.78 0.88
CA GLY A 60 -0.19 7.66 0.17
C GLY A 60 -0.93 8.77 -0.58
N LEU A 61 -1.94 8.40 -1.36
CA LEU A 61 -2.81 9.34 -2.07
C LEU A 61 -3.57 10.24 -1.10
N TYR A 62 -4.13 9.69 -0.03
CA TYR A 62 -4.85 10.46 0.98
C TYR A 62 -3.98 11.58 1.58
N PHE A 63 -2.76 11.25 2.01
CA PHE A 63 -1.85 12.26 2.59
C PHE A 63 -1.38 13.30 1.58
N ILE A 64 -1.14 12.90 0.33
CA ILE A 64 -0.76 13.82 -0.75
C ILE A 64 -1.93 14.77 -1.07
N VAL A 65 -3.13 14.23 -1.29
CA VAL A 65 -4.32 15.02 -1.58
C VAL A 65 -4.63 15.97 -0.42
N ARG A 66 -4.65 15.48 0.83
CA ARG A 66 -4.86 16.32 2.02
C ARG A 66 -3.82 17.44 2.15
N TYR A 67 -2.59 17.20 1.71
CA TYR A 67 -1.54 18.21 1.75
C TYR A 67 -1.78 19.34 0.73
N TYR A 68 -2.26 19.01 -0.47
CA TYR A 68 -2.53 20.00 -1.52
C TYR A 68 -3.92 20.64 -1.44
N TYR A 69 -4.90 19.92 -0.91
CA TYR A 69 -6.30 20.30 -0.82
C TYR A 69 -6.82 20.06 0.61
N PRO A 70 -6.38 20.86 1.60
CA PRO A 70 -6.80 20.69 2.99
C PRO A 70 -8.31 20.89 3.20
N GLU A 71 -8.99 21.63 2.31
CA GLU A 71 -10.43 21.86 2.31
C GLU A 71 -11.28 20.66 1.88
N LEU A 72 -10.67 19.65 1.25
CA LEU A 72 -11.32 18.40 0.84
C LEU A 72 -11.43 17.41 2.02
N GLU A 73 -11.93 17.87 3.16
CA GLU A 73 -12.19 16.99 4.31
C GLU A 73 -13.37 16.05 3.99
N ILE A 74 -13.04 14.82 3.59
CA ILE A 74 -14.00 13.75 3.28
C ILE A 74 -14.75 13.27 4.54
N PHE A 75 -14.23 13.57 5.73
CA PHE A 75 -14.90 13.32 7.01
C PHE A 75 -14.92 14.64 7.79
N GLN A 76 -16.03 15.38 7.67
CA GLN A 76 -16.37 16.42 8.62
C GLN A 76 -16.95 15.72 9.85
N GLU A 77 -16.24 15.77 10.99
CA GLU A 77 -16.86 15.57 12.31
C GLU A 77 -17.49 16.88 12.78
#